data_AF-A0A8T5T3G4-F1
#
_entry.id   AF-A0A8T5T3G4-F1
#
_cell.length_a   1.000
_cell.length_b   1.000
_cell.length_c   1.000
_cell.angle_alpha   90.00
_cell.angle_beta   90.00
_cell.angle_gamma   90.00
#
_symmetry.space_group_name_H-M   'P 1'
#
loop_
_entity.id
_entity.type
_entity.pdbx_description
1 polymer ?
#
loop_
_entity_poly.entity_id
_entity_poly.type
_entity_poly.pdbx_seq_one_letter_code
_entity_poly.pdbx_strand_id
1 'polypeptide(L)'
;MDFKDFHDGLVSSSLMLFLFSTTLMIGAIVFKPYLALEPNDRNLIVILGAFSMLFSVIHLLVALRVKKIFKLEIKNVIKFAKALGIFNIIFTPHLFFLLTLLMLNLQVLQIMIILNVIVEGILLGLIYKEAYDLLLKNDDERDEEFQKNQKLYFENR
;
A
#
# COMPACT_ATOMS: atom_id res chain seq x y z
N MET A 1 -2.95 16.01 3.29
CA MET A 1 -2.14 15.51 4.42
C MET A 1 -0.76 16.16 4.36
N ASP A 2 0.01 16.22 5.47
CA ASP A 2 1.42 16.64 5.37
C ASP A 2 2.16 15.69 4.40
N PHE A 3 2.89 16.27 3.44
CA PHE A 3 3.70 15.52 2.47
C PHE A 3 4.62 14.50 3.15
N LYS A 4 5.25 14.88 4.26
CA LYS A 4 6.19 14.02 4.98
C LYS A 4 5.48 12.80 5.55
N ASP A 5 4.32 13.00 6.18
CA ASP A 5 3.50 11.93 6.74
C ASP A 5 3.03 10.97 5.64
N PHE A 6 2.66 11.51 4.47
CA PHE A 6 2.28 10.69 3.31
C PHE A 6 3.45 9.84 2.81
N HIS A 7 4.60 10.47 2.58
CA HIS A 7 5.79 9.77 2.11
C HIS A 7 6.24 8.69 3.10
N ASP A 8 6.35 9.04 4.38
CA ASP A 8 6.86 8.12 5.41
C ASP A 8 5.84 6.99 5.68
N GLY A 9 4.54 7.30 5.68
CA GLY A 9 3.47 6.30 5.74
C GLY A 9 3.49 5.35 4.54
N LEU A 10 3.69 5.87 3.32
CA LEU A 10 3.80 5.06 2.10
C LEU A 10 5.01 4.13 2.14
N VAL A 11 6.19 4.62 2.54
CA VAL A 11 7.41 3.81 2.65
C VAL A 11 7.25 2.73 3.72
N SER A 12 6.84 3.12 4.93
CA SER A 12 6.76 2.19 6.07
C SER A 12 5.73 1.09 5.83
N SER A 13 4.52 1.45 5.37
CA SER A 13 3.47 0.47 5.09
C SER A 13 3.86 -0.47 3.95
N SER A 14 4.50 0.04 2.90
CA SER A 14 4.97 -0.81 1.81
C SER A 14 6.09 -1.76 2.24
N LEU A 15 7.05 -1.31 3.06
CA LEU A 15 8.10 -2.18 3.61
C LEU A 15 7.51 -3.26 4.53
N MET A 16 6.60 -2.90 5.41
CA MET A 16 5.93 -3.86 6.29
C MET A 16 5.14 -4.90 5.48
N LEU A 17 4.40 -4.45 4.46
CA LEU A 17 3.66 -5.35 3.58
C LEU A 17 4.60 -6.33 2.89
N PHE A 18 5.71 -5.85 2.35
CA PHE A 18 6.73 -6.70 1.72
C PHE A 18 7.24 -7.78 2.68
N LEU A 19 7.59 -7.41 3.91
CA LEU A 19 8.13 -8.33 4.91
C LEU A 19 7.09 -9.37 5.35
N PHE A 20 5.86 -8.94 5.63
CA PHE A 20 4.79 -9.85 6.06
C PHE A 20 4.34 -10.76 4.93
N SER A 21 4.29 -10.28 3.68
CA SER A 21 3.95 -11.10 2.52
C SER A 21 5.04 -12.14 2.24
N THR A 22 6.32 -11.74 2.32
CA THR A 22 7.45 -12.67 2.17
C THR A 22 7.42 -13.75 3.25
N THR A 23 7.21 -13.34 4.50
CA THR A 23 7.13 -14.27 5.65
C THR A 23 5.97 -15.23 5.50
N LEU A 24 4.80 -14.75 5.06
CA LEU A 24 3.62 -15.57 4.80
C LEU A 24 3.89 -16.63 3.72
N MET A 25 4.52 -16.22 2.61
CA MET A 25 4.86 -17.13 1.50
C MET A 25 5.87 -18.20 1.92
N ILE A 26 6.96 -17.79 2.56
CA ILE A 26 7.98 -18.73 3.08
C ILE A 26 7.34 -19.66 4.10
N GLY A 27 6.51 -19.12 4.99
CA GLY A 27 5.80 -19.89 5.99
C GLY A 27 4.91 -20.97 5.38
N ALA A 28 4.12 -20.62 4.36
CA ALA A 28 3.27 -21.55 3.64
C ALA A 28 4.05 -22.66 2.90
N ILE A 29 5.26 -22.36 2.42
CA ILE A 29 6.11 -23.34 1.72
C ILE A 29 6.84 -24.24 2.70
N VAL A 30 7.52 -23.67 3.70
CA VAL A 30 8.42 -24.37 4.63
C VAL A 30 7.63 -25.18 5.65
N PHE A 31 6.56 -24.61 6.21
CA PHE A 31 5.76 -25.29 7.24
C PHE A 31 4.68 -26.22 6.65
N LYS A 32 4.69 -26.46 5.33
CA LYS A 32 3.80 -27.41 4.66
C LYS A 32 3.61 -28.74 5.44
N PRO A 33 4.66 -29.46 5.90
CA PRO A 33 4.48 -30.74 6.58
C PRO A 33 3.84 -30.59 7.98
N TYR A 34 3.89 -29.41 8.59
CA TYR A 34 3.40 -29.16 9.94
C TYR A 34 1.97 -28.60 9.96
N LEU A 35 1.54 -27.95 8.88
CA LEU A 35 0.26 -27.23 8.83
C LEU A 35 -0.88 -28.04 8.21
N ALA A 36 -0.62 -29.28 7.77
CA ALA A 36 -1.59 -30.13 7.06
C ALA A 36 -2.34 -29.39 5.93
N LEU A 37 -1.64 -28.44 5.30
CA LEU A 37 -2.24 -27.44 4.42
C LEU A 37 -2.55 -28.07 3.06
N GLU A 38 -3.79 -27.96 2.61
CA GLU A 38 -4.17 -28.49 1.30
C GLU A 38 -3.33 -27.82 0.20
N PRO A 39 -2.93 -28.55 -0.85
CA PRO A 39 -2.13 -27.98 -1.93
C PRO A 39 -2.76 -26.73 -2.56
N ASN A 40 -4.09 -26.69 -2.65
CA ASN A 40 -4.85 -25.57 -3.20
C ASN A 40 -4.77 -24.33 -2.32
N ASP A 41 -5.03 -24.47 -1.02
CA ASP A 41 -4.92 -23.37 -0.05
C ASP A 41 -3.52 -22.79 0.00
N ARG A 42 -2.50 -23.67 -0.03
CA ARG A 42 -1.11 -23.24 -0.08
C ARG A 42 -0.82 -22.43 -1.34
N ASN A 43 -1.23 -22.93 -2.50
CA ASN A 43 -1.01 -22.24 -3.76
C ASN A 43 -1.72 -20.87 -3.76
N LEU A 44 -2.94 -20.81 -3.23
CA LEU A 44 -3.68 -19.56 -3.07
C LEU A 44 -2.93 -18.57 -2.18
N ILE A 45 -2.45 -18.99 -1.01
CA ILE A 45 -1.65 -18.14 -0.10
C ILE A 45 -0.38 -17.63 -0.79
N VAL A 46 0.33 -18.50 -1.52
CA VAL A 46 1.56 -18.12 -2.23
C VAL A 46 1.27 -17.12 -3.35
N ILE A 47 0.21 -17.34 -4.14
CA ILE A 47 -0.20 -16.43 -5.20
C ILE A 47 -0.58 -15.07 -4.61
N LEU A 48 -1.44 -15.06 -3.58
CA LEU A 48 -1.88 -13.82 -2.96
C LEU A 48 -0.73 -13.06 -2.29
N GLY A 49 0.17 -13.77 -1.61
CA GLY A 49 1.39 -13.19 -1.06
C GLY A 49 2.32 -12.61 -2.12
N ALA A 50 2.46 -13.26 -3.28
CA ALA A 50 3.24 -12.74 -4.39
C ALA A 50 2.64 -11.45 -4.96
N PHE A 51 1.30 -11.38 -5.06
CA PHE A 51 0.59 -10.17 -5.44
C PHE A 51 0.80 -9.03 -4.44
N SER A 52 0.70 -9.28 -3.13
CA SER A 52 0.98 -8.26 -2.10
C SER A 52 2.45 -7.82 -2.11
N MET A 53 3.40 -8.73 -2.36
CA MET A 53 4.80 -8.35 -2.58
C MET A 53 4.95 -7.44 -3.80
N LEU A 54 4.36 -7.79 -4.94
CA LEU A 54 4.43 -6.95 -6.14
C LEU A 54 3.82 -5.57 -5.89
N PHE A 55 2.65 -5.53 -5.26
CA PHE A 55 1.97 -4.31 -4.86
C PHE A 55 2.84 -3.43 -3.97
N SER A 56 3.50 -4.03 -2.97
CA SER A 56 4.42 -3.31 -2.08
C SER A 56 5.64 -2.73 -2.81
N VAL A 57 6.25 -3.48 -3.73
CA VAL A 57 7.40 -3.01 -4.53
C VAL A 57 7.01 -1.82 -5.40
N ILE A 58 5.84 -1.89 -6.04
CA ILE A 58 5.33 -0.77 -6.85
C ILE A 58 5.17 0.48 -5.99
N HIS A 59 4.61 0.36 -4.78
CA HIS A 59 4.39 1.50 -3.89
C HIS A 59 5.69 2.05 -3.29
N LEU A 60 6.71 1.21 -3.05
CA LEU A 60 8.05 1.68 -2.72
C LEU A 60 8.65 2.51 -3.86
N LEU A 61 8.52 2.06 -5.11
CA LEU A 61 8.99 2.82 -6.28
C LEU A 61 8.23 4.14 -6.43
N VAL A 62 6.93 4.15 -6.14
CA VAL A 62 6.13 5.38 -6.11
C VAL A 62 6.66 6.32 -5.03
N ALA A 63 6.91 5.85 -3.81
CA ALA A 63 7.44 6.67 -2.72
C ALA A 63 8.76 7.37 -3.08
N LEU A 64 9.66 6.68 -3.79
CA LEU A 64 10.91 7.26 -4.30
C LEU A 64 10.66 8.39 -5.32
N ARG A 65 9.57 8.31 -6.09
CA ARG A 65 9.22 9.30 -7.12
C ARG A 65 8.39 10.46 -6.57
N VAL A 66 7.61 10.25 -5.51
CA VAL A 66 6.71 11.23 -4.89
C VAL A 66 7.45 12.54 -4.56
N LYS A 67 8.67 12.47 -4.02
CA LYS A 67 9.51 13.68 -3.78
C LYS A 67 9.77 14.52 -5.03
N LYS A 68 9.96 13.90 -6.19
CA LYS A 68 10.18 14.62 -7.45
C LYS A 68 8.89 15.20 -7.99
N ILE A 69 7.78 14.49 -7.81
CA ILE A 69 6.47 14.87 -8.32
C ILE A 69 5.91 16.07 -7.57
N PHE A 70 6.02 16.11 -6.24
CA PHE A 70 5.54 17.22 -5.43
C PHE A 70 6.32 18.54 -5.61
N LYS A 71 7.51 18.48 -6.23
CA LYS A 71 8.24 19.67 -6.69
C LYS A 71 7.67 20.29 -7.98
N LEU A 72 6.84 19.56 -8.72
CA LEU A 72 6.23 20.05 -9.94
C LEU A 72 5.03 20.94 -9.63
N GLU A 73 4.49 21.57 -10.66
CA GLU A 73 3.22 22.31 -10.57
C GLU A 73 2.07 21.41 -10.10
N ILE A 74 1.12 22.01 -9.37
CA ILE A 74 -0.02 21.31 -8.79
C ILE A 74 -0.83 20.49 -9.80
N LYS A 75 -0.94 20.96 -11.05
CA LYS A 75 -1.59 20.23 -12.16
C LYS A 75 -0.96 18.85 -12.39
N ASN A 76 0.35 18.72 -12.27
CA ASN A 76 1.06 17.45 -12.42
C ASN A 76 0.88 16.55 -11.20
N VAL A 77 0.81 17.14 -10.01
CA VAL A 77 0.54 16.44 -8.74
C VAL A 77 -0.87 15.84 -8.75
N ILE A 78 -1.87 16.61 -9.18
CA ILE A 78 -3.26 16.16 -9.38
C ILE A 78 -3.33 15.02 -10.38
N LYS A 79 -2.63 15.14 -11.53
CA LYS A 79 -2.58 14.07 -12.54
C LYS A 79 -1.97 12.79 -11.97
N PHE A 80 -0.92 12.91 -11.16
CA PHE A 80 -0.32 11.78 -10.45
C PHE A 80 -1.29 11.16 -9.45
N ALA A 81 -1.95 11.97 -8.61
CA ALA A 81 -2.91 11.49 -7.62
C ALA A 81 -4.07 10.72 -8.27
N LYS A 82 -4.59 11.22 -9.40
CA LYS A 82 -5.61 10.53 -10.20
C LYS A 82 -5.12 9.18 -10.71
N ALA A 83 -3.92 9.12 -11.28
CA ALA A 83 -3.34 7.88 -11.78
C ALA A 83 -3.10 6.87 -10.64
N LEU A 84 -2.57 7.35 -9.50
CA LEU A 84 -2.32 6.53 -8.32
C LEU A 84 -3.63 5.97 -7.73
N GLY A 85 -4.68 6.79 -7.62
CA GLY A 85 -5.99 6.37 -7.14
C GLY A 85 -6.63 5.31 -8.04
N ILE A 86 -6.65 5.54 -9.36
CA ILE A 86 -7.20 4.57 -10.33
C ILE A 86 -6.43 3.24 -10.28
N PHE A 87 -5.10 3.30 -10.25
CA PHE A 87 -4.27 2.11 -10.11
C PHE A 87 -4.65 1.31 -8.86
N ASN A 88 -4.80 1.98 -7.72
CA ASN A 88 -5.11 1.31 -6.46
C ASN A 88 -6.54 0.74 -6.40
N ILE A 89 -7.52 1.35 -7.09
CA ILE A 89 -8.87 0.79 -7.23
C ILE A 89 -8.83 -0.59 -7.91
N ILE A 90 -7.95 -0.78 -8.89
CA ILE A 90 -7.79 -2.08 -9.57
C ILE A 90 -7.20 -3.14 -8.62
N PHE A 91 -6.40 -2.72 -7.64
CA PHE A 91 -5.79 -3.61 -6.65
C PHE A 91 -6.68 -3.88 -5.44
N THR A 92 -7.71 -3.06 -5.16
CA THR A 92 -8.61 -3.28 -4.01
C THR A 92 -9.25 -4.68 -3.94
N PRO A 93 -9.69 -5.30 -5.06
CA PRO A 93 -10.20 -6.67 -5.05
C PRO A 93 -9.26 -7.68 -4.39
N HIS A 94 -7.95 -7.48 -4.50
CA HIS A 94 -6.92 -8.33 -3.88
C HIS A 94 -7.07 -8.41 -2.36
N LEU A 95 -7.34 -7.29 -1.70
CA LEU A 95 -7.57 -7.25 -0.26
C LEU A 95 -8.75 -8.13 0.17
N PHE A 96 -9.81 -8.17 -0.65
CA PHE A 96 -10.96 -9.05 -0.39
C PHE A 96 -10.60 -10.53 -0.51
N PHE A 97 -9.72 -10.90 -1.45
CA PHE A 97 -9.19 -12.26 -1.55
C PHE A 97 -8.28 -12.62 -0.37
N LEU A 98 -7.51 -11.69 0.17
CA LEU A 98 -6.78 -11.94 1.41
C LEU A 98 -7.72 -12.17 2.61
N LEU A 99 -8.84 -11.45 2.67
CA LEU A 99 -9.85 -11.64 3.72
C LEU A 99 -10.50 -13.03 3.67
N THR A 100 -10.68 -13.62 2.48
CA THR A 100 -11.26 -14.99 2.40
C THR A 100 -10.35 -16.04 3.03
N LEU A 101 -9.02 -15.83 3.05
CA LEU A 101 -8.08 -16.72 3.74
C LEU A 101 -8.32 -16.77 5.25
N LEU A 102 -8.92 -15.74 5.86
CA LEU A 102 -9.25 -15.75 7.29
C LEU A 102 -10.37 -16.72 7.64
N MET A 103 -11.15 -17.16 6.65
CA MET A 103 -12.20 -18.17 6.81
C MET A 103 -11.63 -19.60 6.80
N LEU A 104 -10.36 -19.76 6.39
CA LEU A 104 -9.66 -21.04 6.43
C LEU A 104 -9.04 -21.24 7.82
N ASN A 105 -9.01 -22.48 8.29
CA ASN A 105 -8.38 -22.83 9.56
C ASN A 105 -6.86 -22.99 9.37
N LEU A 106 -6.15 -21.86 9.33
CA LEU A 106 -4.72 -21.79 9.00
C LEU A 106 -3.79 -21.66 10.23
N GLN A 107 -4.34 -21.82 11.44
CA GLN A 107 -3.64 -21.79 12.74
C GLN A 107 -2.49 -20.76 12.78
N VAL A 108 -1.25 -21.23 12.63
CA VAL A 108 0.00 -20.45 12.75
C VAL A 108 0.11 -19.35 11.70
N LEU A 109 -0.41 -19.55 10.48
CA LEU A 109 -0.33 -18.54 9.41
C LEU A 109 -1.39 -17.44 9.54
N GLN A 110 -2.42 -17.64 10.37
CA GLN A 110 -3.55 -16.72 10.45
C GLN A 110 -3.14 -15.34 10.96
N ILE A 111 -2.20 -15.27 11.91
CA ILE A 111 -1.65 -14.00 12.40
C ILE A 111 -0.95 -13.23 11.27
N MET A 112 -0.17 -13.91 10.43
CA MET A 112 0.52 -13.27 9.30
C MET A 112 -0.47 -12.78 8.24
N ILE A 113 -1.57 -13.50 8.00
CA ILE A 113 -2.63 -13.05 7.09
C ILE A 113 -3.31 -11.79 7.64
N ILE A 114 -3.67 -11.79 8.94
CA ILE A 114 -4.25 -10.61 9.60
C ILE A 114 -3.33 -9.40 9.48
N LEU A 115 -2.03 -9.58 9.75
CA LEU A 115 -1.06 -8.50 9.62
C LEU A 115 -0.94 -7.98 8.19
N ASN A 116 -0.93 -8.86 7.17
CA ASN A 116 -0.94 -8.44 5.77
C ASN A 116 -2.21 -7.64 5.44
N VAL A 117 -3.39 -8.11 5.83
CA VAL A 117 -4.68 -7.43 5.61
C VAL A 117 -4.67 -6.04 6.25
N ILE A 118 -4.22 -5.92 7.51
CA ILE A 118 -4.20 -4.64 8.21
C ILE A 118 -3.25 -3.67 7.52
N VAL A 119 -2.02 -4.09 7.20
CA VAL A 119 -1.02 -3.21 6.58
C VAL A 119 -1.44 -2.81 5.16
N GLU A 120 -1.99 -3.74 4.38
CA GLU A 120 -2.50 -3.46 3.04
C GLU A 120 -3.69 -2.50 3.08
N GLY A 121 -4.60 -2.67 4.05
CA GLY A 121 -5.69 -1.74 4.30
C GLY A 121 -5.22 -0.34 4.69
N ILE A 122 -4.20 -0.23 5.56
CA ILE A 122 -3.58 1.05 5.91
C ILE A 122 -2.94 1.71 4.68
N LEU A 123 -2.21 0.94 3.86
CA LEU A 123 -1.57 1.45 2.65
C LEU A 123 -2.60 1.99 1.65
N LEU A 124 -3.67 1.24 1.38
CA LEU A 124 -4.77 1.68 0.53
C LEU A 124 -5.47 2.91 1.11
N GLY A 125 -5.73 2.93 2.42
CA GLY A 125 -6.33 4.07 3.11
C GLY A 125 -5.51 5.35 2.99
N LEU A 126 -4.19 5.27 3.17
CA LEU A 126 -3.27 6.40 2.98
C LEU A 126 -3.34 6.95 1.55
N ILE A 127 -3.34 6.06 0.56
CA ILE A 127 -3.38 6.46 -0.85
C ILE A 127 -4.72 7.09 -1.22
N TYR A 128 -5.84 6.50 -0.79
CA TYR A 128 -7.16 7.06 -1.07
C TYR A 128 -7.40 8.37 -0.36
N LYS A 129 -6.91 8.52 0.88
CA LYS A 129 -6.96 9.79 1.58
C LYS A 129 -6.20 10.87 0.82
N GLU A 130 -4.98 10.59 0.37
CA GLU A 130 -4.19 11.56 -0.38
C GLU A 130 -4.81 11.89 -1.75
N ALA A 131 -5.31 10.87 -2.46
CA ALA A 131 -6.03 11.08 -3.71
C ALA A 131 -7.31 11.90 -3.50
N TYR A 132 -8.05 11.67 -2.41
CA TYR A 132 -9.22 12.45 -2.04
C TYR A 132 -8.84 13.91 -1.75
N ASP A 133 -7.82 14.14 -0.90
CA ASP A 133 -7.36 15.47 -0.53
C ASP A 133 -6.94 16.28 -1.77
N LEU A 134 -6.29 15.65 -2.75
CA LEU A 134 -5.82 16.34 -3.95
C LEU A 134 -6.89 16.53 -5.04
N LEU A 135 -7.90 15.66 -5.09
CA LEU A 135 -8.90 15.66 -6.17
C LEU A 135 -10.24 16.28 -5.79
N LEU A 136 -10.60 16.28 -4.50
CA LEU A 136 -11.96 16.58 -4.04
C LEU A 136 -12.05 17.69 -2.99
N LYS A 137 -10.93 18.13 -2.38
CA LYS A 137 -10.91 19.36 -1.58
C LYS A 137 -11.14 20.59 -2.46
N ASN A 138 -11.63 21.66 -1.83
CA ASN A 138 -11.75 22.98 -2.44
C ASN A 138 -10.40 23.43 -3.03
N ASP A 139 -10.45 24.10 -4.18
CA ASP A 139 -9.25 24.53 -4.90
C ASP A 139 -8.37 25.44 -4.04
N ASP A 140 -8.96 26.40 -3.32
CA ASP A 140 -8.23 27.33 -2.45
C ASP A 140 -7.51 26.61 -1.29
N GLU A 141 -8.21 25.72 -0.58
CA GLU A 141 -7.64 24.94 0.54
C GLU A 141 -6.52 24.01 0.07
N ARG A 142 -6.70 23.36 -1.08
CA ARG A 142 -5.72 22.47 -1.68
C ARG A 142 -4.46 23.23 -2.08
N ASP A 143 -4.62 24.38 -2.74
CA ASP A 143 -3.51 25.17 -3.23
C ASP A 143 -2.71 25.78 -2.06
N GLU A 144 -3.38 26.21 -0.98
CA GLU A 144 -2.73 26.64 0.27
C GLU A 144 -1.93 25.50 0.93
N GLU A 145 -2.53 24.32 1.09
CA GLU A 145 -1.87 23.15 1.69
C GLU A 145 -0.66 22.71 0.85
N PHE A 146 -0.79 22.76 -0.49
CA PHE A 146 0.28 22.45 -1.41
C PHE A 146 1.45 23.43 -1.30
N GLN A 147 1.18 24.75 -1.31
CA GLN A 147 2.22 25.76 -1.16
C GLN A 147 2.92 25.67 0.20
N LYS A 148 2.17 25.39 1.27
CA LYS A 148 2.73 25.15 2.60
C LYS A 148 3.72 23.97 2.56
N ASN A 149 3.33 22.85 1.96
CA ASN A 149 4.20 21.69 1.79
C ASN A 149 5.42 22.00 0.91
N GLN A 150 5.27 22.79 -0.16
CA GLN A 150 6.39 23.25 -1.00
C GLN A 150 7.44 24.04 -0.21
N LYS A 151 6.99 25.04 0.54
CA LYS A 151 7.85 25.88 1.39
C LYS A 151 8.58 25.07 2.46
N LEU A 152 7.87 24.21 3.18
CA LEU A 152 8.41 23.44 4.30
C LEU A 152 9.46 22.42 3.87
N TYR A 153 9.23 21.72 2.75
CA TYR A 153 10.00 20.51 2.41
C TYR A 153 10.93 20.67 1.21
N PHE A 154 10.76 21.72 0.40
CA PHE A 154 11.45 21.82 -0.89
C PHE A 154 12.13 23.17 -1.16
N GLU A 155 11.69 24.28 -0.56
CA GLU A 155 12.35 25.58 -0.74
C GLU A 155 13.55 25.80 0.20
N ASN A 156 13.61 25.11 1.34
CA ASN A 156 14.70 25.23 2.33
C ASN A 156 15.86 24.23 2.12
N ARG A 157 16.03 23.66 0.91
CA ARG A 157 17.09 22.68 0.60
C ARG A 157 17.69 22.86 -0.79
#